data_AF-A0A8J4WWK9-F1
#
_entry.id   AF-A0A8J4WWK9-F1
#
_cell.length_a   1.000
_cell.length_b   1.000
_cell.length_c   1.000
_cell.angle_alpha   90.00
_cell.angle_beta   90.00
_cell.angle_gamma   90.00
#
_symmetry.space_group_name_H-M   'P 1'
#
loop_
_entity.id
_entity.type
_entity.pdbx_description
1 polymer ?
#
loop_
_entity_poly.entity_id
_entity_poly.type
_entity_poly.pdbx_seq_one_letter_code
_entity_poly.pdbx_strand_id
1 'polypeptide(L)'
;MSCVHLSISGISLFVLPPNRLSRLAVLNQTATMRNFYRTSSLLLTIPFSLLLLCLQSNAEYYTAISELNKALQVGQQLAEDLDTYLELEEARLDRIRRVAKRLATDGLVPKLVQDPEDFFGNPVNAYLTVRRLALNWKTELLSLLDGHAEQNTDEQKEEGSLSVDKEQLAKVRARVEEHTSMLPGDNDLSGAAEALLRLQTTYKLSAADIANGKLIENLTCPRLTASQCLNLGQQAYELGEFARAEEWFRVAYNRLWEELVKAKEQKEVGQTEHSKEAQTVEPEQGFDFAIPDEVQPTTTDILDHLAYSLGRVRTILL
;
A
#
# COMPACT_ATOMS: atom_id res chain seq x y z
N MET A 1 -53.48 46.56 -64.77
CA MET A 1 -53.82 46.15 -66.15
C MET A 1 -52.53 46.00 -66.92
N SER A 2 -52.13 44.90 -67.54
CA SER A 2 -52.50 43.49 -67.51
C SER A 2 -51.25 42.77 -68.06
N CYS A 3 -50.90 41.61 -67.51
CA CYS A 3 -49.79 40.78 -67.99
C CYS A 3 -50.07 40.23 -69.39
N VAL A 4 -49.03 40.09 -70.21
CA VAL A 4 -48.87 38.97 -71.15
C VAL A 4 -47.43 38.47 -71.07
N HIS A 5 -47.28 37.14 -71.04
CA HIS A 5 -46.08 36.39 -70.68
C HIS A 5 -45.67 35.45 -71.84
N LEU A 6 -44.36 35.26 -72.00
CA LEU A 6 -43.55 34.08 -72.42
C LEU A 6 -42.35 34.55 -73.28
N SER A 7 -41.11 34.51 -72.78
CA SER A 7 -40.22 33.34 -72.56
C SER A 7 -39.55 32.84 -73.85
N ILE A 8 -38.23 32.99 -73.95
CA ILE A 8 -37.24 31.91 -74.03
C ILE A 8 -35.82 32.51 -73.90
N SER A 9 -35.14 32.05 -72.85
CA SER A 9 -33.71 32.09 -72.50
C SER A 9 -32.81 33.14 -73.17
N GLY A 10 -32.60 34.24 -72.45
CA GLY A 10 -31.60 35.26 -72.73
C GLY A 10 -30.17 34.74 -72.56
N ILE A 11 -29.42 34.77 -73.66
CA ILE A 11 -27.97 34.86 -73.64
C ILE A 11 -27.65 36.33 -73.30
N SER A 12 -27.42 36.62 -72.02
CA SER A 12 -26.75 37.85 -71.61
C SER A 12 -25.25 37.60 -71.60
N LEU A 13 -24.59 37.99 -72.68
CA LEU A 13 -23.14 38.10 -72.75
C LEU A 13 -22.70 39.20 -71.78
N PHE A 14 -22.34 38.83 -70.55
CA PHE A 14 -21.66 39.73 -69.62
C PHE A 14 -20.14 39.61 -69.87
N VAL A 15 -19.61 40.54 -70.64
CA VAL A 15 -18.17 40.72 -70.81
C VAL A 15 -17.59 41.21 -69.47
N LEU A 16 -16.99 40.30 -68.72
CA LEU A 16 -16.23 40.62 -67.50
C LEU A 16 -14.84 41.18 -67.88
N PRO A 17 -14.35 42.23 -67.19
CA PRO A 17 -13.04 42.82 -67.49
C PRO A 17 -11.89 41.84 -67.19
N PRO A 18 -10.77 41.89 -67.95
CA PRO A 18 -9.68 40.92 -67.90
C PRO A 18 -8.94 40.84 -66.55
N ASN A 19 -9.17 41.80 -65.64
CA ASN A 19 -8.52 41.86 -64.33
C ASN A 19 -9.15 40.98 -63.22
N ARG A 20 -10.28 40.30 -63.48
CA ARG A 20 -10.95 39.46 -62.46
C ARG A 20 -10.64 37.96 -62.57
N LEU A 21 -10.34 37.45 -63.77
CA LEU A 21 -10.00 36.03 -63.98
C LEU A 21 -8.60 35.68 -63.46
N SER A 22 -7.62 36.58 -63.66
CA SER A 22 -6.27 36.44 -63.10
C SER A 22 -6.26 36.46 -61.57
N ARG A 23 -7.10 37.31 -60.95
CA ARG A 23 -7.24 37.36 -59.49
C ARG A 23 -7.86 36.09 -58.91
N LEU A 24 -8.87 35.51 -59.56
CA LEU A 24 -9.48 34.25 -59.10
C LEU A 24 -8.55 33.04 -59.26
N ALA A 25 -7.74 32.99 -60.32
CA ALA A 25 -6.73 31.94 -60.51
C ALA A 25 -5.61 32.02 -59.46
N VAL A 26 -5.11 33.22 -59.14
CA VAL A 26 -4.08 33.44 -58.11
C VAL A 26 -4.63 33.17 -56.69
N LEU A 27 -5.89 33.52 -56.42
CA LEU A 27 -6.56 33.18 -55.15
C LEU A 27 -6.74 31.66 -54.99
N ASN A 28 -7.04 30.93 -56.07
CA ASN A 28 -7.17 29.47 -56.00
C ASN A 28 -5.80 28.77 -55.85
N GLN A 29 -4.75 29.24 -56.53
CA GLN A 29 -3.37 28.72 -56.39
C GLN A 29 -2.76 28.99 -55.00
N THR A 30 -3.04 30.14 -54.40
CA THR A 30 -2.58 30.46 -53.04
C THR A 30 -3.37 29.70 -51.97
N ALA A 31 -4.65 29.42 -52.21
CA ALA A 31 -5.47 28.58 -51.34
C ALA A 31 -5.05 27.10 -51.38
N THR A 32 -4.73 26.54 -52.55
CA THR A 32 -4.24 25.17 -52.68
C THR A 32 -2.84 25.00 -52.07
N MET A 33 -1.94 25.97 -52.27
CA MET A 33 -0.64 26.00 -51.61
C MET A 33 -0.77 26.08 -50.09
N ARG A 34 -1.60 26.99 -49.56
CA ARG A 34 -1.83 27.13 -48.10
C ARG A 34 -2.46 25.86 -47.51
N ASN A 35 -3.37 25.18 -48.22
CA ASN A 35 -3.94 23.91 -47.79
C ASN A 35 -2.91 22.77 -47.84
N PHE A 36 -2.02 22.74 -48.83
CA PHE A 36 -0.93 21.75 -48.93
C PHE A 36 0.11 21.90 -47.81
N TYR A 37 0.51 23.13 -47.46
CA TYR A 37 1.39 23.37 -46.30
C TYR A 37 0.71 23.05 -44.97
N ARG A 38 -0.62 23.25 -44.87
CA ARG A 38 -1.38 22.93 -43.66
C ARG A 38 -1.59 21.43 -43.49
N THR A 39 -1.86 20.68 -44.56
CA THR A 39 -1.94 19.21 -44.49
C THR A 39 -0.56 18.57 -44.27
N SER A 40 0.50 19.09 -44.88
CA SER A 40 1.89 18.67 -44.62
C SER A 40 2.31 18.93 -43.16
N SER A 41 1.97 20.10 -42.60
CA SER A 41 2.23 20.40 -41.20
C SER A 41 1.45 19.47 -40.26
N LEU A 42 0.16 19.21 -40.53
CA LEU A 42 -0.65 18.29 -39.75
C LEU A 42 -0.16 16.83 -39.86
N LEU A 43 0.34 16.43 -41.02
CA LEU A 43 0.89 15.08 -41.25
C LEU A 43 2.20 14.83 -40.48
N LEU A 44 2.92 15.88 -40.10
CA LEU A 44 4.17 15.81 -39.33
C LEU A 44 3.95 16.00 -37.82
N THR A 45 2.95 16.80 -37.43
CA THR A 45 2.62 17.03 -36.01
C THR A 45 1.90 15.85 -35.37
N ILE A 46 1.07 15.10 -36.11
CA ILE A 46 0.39 13.90 -35.60
C ILE A 46 1.38 12.79 -35.22
N PRO A 47 2.33 12.36 -36.06
CA PRO A 47 3.31 11.34 -35.68
C PRO A 47 4.28 11.85 -34.62
N PHE A 48 4.62 13.15 -34.60
CA PHE A 48 5.44 13.73 -33.54
C PHE A 48 4.70 13.77 -32.18
N SER A 49 3.40 14.09 -32.19
CA SER A 49 2.54 13.99 -31.02
C SER A 49 2.40 12.55 -30.54
N LEU A 50 2.19 11.60 -31.46
CA LEU A 50 2.09 10.18 -31.12
C LEU A 50 3.41 9.65 -30.52
N LEU A 51 4.54 10.11 -31.07
CA LEU A 51 5.87 9.80 -30.54
C LEU A 51 6.06 10.38 -29.14
N LEU A 52 5.62 11.63 -28.88
CA LEU A 52 5.64 12.21 -27.55
C LEU A 52 4.78 11.41 -26.56
N LEU A 53 3.58 10.99 -26.95
CA LEU A 53 2.72 10.15 -26.10
C LEU A 53 3.37 8.80 -25.78
N CYS A 54 4.03 8.17 -26.74
CA CYS A 54 4.77 6.91 -26.51
C CYS A 54 5.98 7.10 -25.59
N LEU A 55 6.67 8.24 -25.66
CA LEU A 55 7.77 8.54 -24.75
C LEU A 55 7.27 8.77 -23.31
N GLN A 56 6.10 9.40 -23.13
CA GLN A 56 5.48 9.60 -21.82
C GLN A 56 5.08 8.28 -21.15
N SER A 57 4.46 7.35 -21.88
CA SER A 57 4.05 6.06 -21.30
C SER A 57 5.23 5.20 -20.84
N ASN A 58 6.34 5.25 -21.58
CA ASN A 58 7.56 4.55 -21.18
C ASN A 58 8.17 5.19 -19.93
N ALA A 59 8.13 6.52 -19.80
CA ALA A 59 8.63 7.22 -18.62
C ALA A 59 7.87 6.85 -17.34
N GLU A 60 6.55 6.66 -17.40
CA GLU A 60 5.73 6.22 -16.26
C GLU A 60 6.14 4.83 -15.76
N TYR A 61 6.38 3.87 -16.67
CA TYR A 61 6.85 2.53 -16.31
C TYR A 61 8.21 2.54 -15.61
N TYR A 62 9.19 3.28 -16.16
CA TYR A 62 10.51 3.39 -15.54
C TYR A 62 10.46 4.13 -14.19
N THR A 63 9.56 5.10 -14.04
CA THR A 63 9.34 5.81 -12.78
C THR A 63 8.77 4.88 -11.72
N ALA A 64 7.71 4.12 -12.03
CA ALA A 64 7.11 3.17 -11.10
C ALA A 64 8.09 2.08 -10.62
N ILE A 65 8.94 1.55 -11.52
CA ILE A 65 9.97 0.57 -11.13
C ILE A 65 11.05 1.21 -10.25
N SER A 66 11.45 2.45 -10.56
CA SER A 66 12.41 3.19 -9.73
C SER A 66 11.85 3.44 -8.34
N GLU A 67 10.58 3.81 -8.24
CA GLU A 67 9.87 4.00 -6.97
C GLU A 67 9.76 2.70 -6.17
N LEU A 68 9.41 1.58 -6.81
CA LEU A 68 9.34 0.27 -6.14
C LEU A 68 10.72 -0.19 -5.64
N ASN A 69 11.78 0.05 -6.41
CA ASN A 69 13.15 -0.23 -5.97
C ASN A 69 13.57 0.64 -4.78
N LYS A 70 13.19 1.93 -4.78
CA LYS A 70 13.42 2.83 -3.65
C LYS A 70 12.66 2.36 -2.41
N ALA A 71 11.38 2.01 -2.55
CA ALA A 71 10.56 1.51 -1.46
C ALA A 71 11.16 0.22 -0.85
N LEU A 72 11.66 -0.68 -1.69
CA LEU A 72 12.36 -1.89 -1.23
C LEU A 72 13.64 -1.57 -0.46
N GLN A 73 14.45 -0.61 -0.94
CA GLN A 73 15.66 -0.15 -0.25
C GLN A 73 15.33 0.50 1.09
N VAL A 74 14.30 1.35 1.14
CA VAL A 74 13.80 1.96 2.38
C VAL A 74 13.32 0.88 3.35
N GLY A 75 12.61 -0.16 2.87
CA GLY A 75 12.19 -1.28 3.70
C GLY A 75 13.38 -2.02 4.35
N GLN A 76 14.48 -2.21 3.61
CA GLN A 76 15.70 -2.81 4.15
C GLN A 76 16.38 -1.90 5.20
N GLN A 77 16.46 -0.60 4.93
CA GLN A 77 17.01 0.38 5.88
C GLN A 77 16.16 0.50 7.14
N LEU A 78 14.84 0.44 6.99
CA LEU A 78 13.90 0.46 8.11
C LEU A 78 14.07 -0.78 9.00
N ALA A 79 14.34 -1.95 8.44
CA ALA A 79 14.64 -3.15 9.22
C ALA A 79 15.92 -2.95 10.07
N GLU A 80 16.98 -2.41 9.49
CA GLU A 80 18.21 -2.09 10.21
C GLU A 80 17.99 -1.03 11.29
N ASP A 81 17.25 0.04 10.99
CA ASP A 81 16.91 1.07 11.98
C ASP A 81 16.04 0.50 13.12
N LEU A 82 15.10 -0.41 12.83
CA LEU A 82 14.27 -1.08 13.85
C LEU A 82 15.09 -2.01 14.73
N ASP A 83 16.07 -2.74 14.19
CA ASP A 83 16.98 -3.55 14.98
C ASP A 83 17.78 -2.67 15.97
N THR A 84 18.32 -1.54 15.49
CA THR A 84 19.03 -0.60 16.37
C THR A 84 18.10 0.02 17.43
N TYR A 85 16.85 0.31 17.07
CA TYR A 85 15.84 0.79 18.03
C TYR A 85 15.55 -0.26 19.11
N LEU A 86 15.40 -1.53 18.71
CA LEU A 86 15.18 -2.64 19.61
C LEU A 86 16.34 -2.80 20.59
N GLU A 87 17.58 -2.81 20.12
CA GLU A 87 18.77 -2.90 20.99
C GLU A 87 18.80 -1.79 22.05
N LEU A 88 18.46 -0.55 21.67
CA LEU A 88 18.42 0.59 22.59
C LEU A 88 17.28 0.46 23.62
N GLU A 89 16.10 0.02 23.19
CA GLU A 89 14.97 -0.20 24.10
C GLU A 89 15.20 -1.39 25.03
N GLU A 90 15.80 -2.48 24.55
CA GLU A 90 16.20 -3.62 25.39
C GLU A 90 17.20 -3.20 26.48
N ALA A 91 18.22 -2.40 26.12
CA ALA A 91 19.17 -1.85 27.08
C ALA A 91 18.48 -0.97 28.14
N ARG A 92 17.48 -0.17 27.73
CA ARG A 92 16.66 0.64 28.63
C ARG A 92 15.80 -0.22 29.55
N LEU A 93 15.10 -1.22 29.02
CA LEU A 93 14.29 -2.16 29.79
C LEU A 93 15.14 -2.94 30.79
N ASP A 94 16.37 -3.28 30.43
CA ASP A 94 17.31 -3.93 31.34
C ASP A 94 17.77 -3.03 32.48
N ARG A 95 17.94 -1.71 32.25
CA ARG A 95 18.15 -0.73 33.33
C ARG A 95 16.97 -0.73 34.29
N ILE A 96 15.74 -0.64 33.76
CA ILE A 96 14.52 -0.65 34.56
C ILE A 96 14.40 -1.96 35.35
N ARG A 97 14.69 -3.10 34.72
CA ARG A 97 14.69 -4.42 35.35
C ARG A 97 15.71 -4.50 36.50
N ARG A 98 16.89 -3.90 36.36
CA ARG A 98 17.88 -3.82 37.47
C ARG A 98 17.36 -2.99 38.64
N VAL A 99 16.73 -1.85 38.37
CA VAL A 99 16.14 -1.00 39.43
C VAL A 99 14.97 -1.71 40.11
N ALA A 100 14.08 -2.34 39.35
CA ALA A 100 12.97 -3.15 39.87
C ALA A 100 13.47 -4.31 40.76
N LYS A 101 14.52 -5.02 40.31
CA LYS A 101 15.18 -6.05 41.13
C LYS A 101 15.74 -5.46 42.41
N ARG A 102 16.48 -4.34 42.35
CA ARG A 102 17.02 -3.67 43.54
C ARG A 102 15.91 -3.36 44.55
N LEU A 103 14.80 -2.76 44.10
CA LEU A 103 13.62 -2.49 44.94
C LEU A 103 13.02 -3.76 45.57
N ALA A 104 13.00 -4.88 44.84
CA ALA A 104 12.51 -6.15 45.36
C ALA A 104 13.49 -6.84 46.33
N THR A 105 14.80 -6.79 46.07
CA THR A 105 15.85 -7.44 46.88
C THR A 105 16.40 -6.60 48.03
N ASP A 106 16.03 -5.32 48.14
CA ASP A 106 16.58 -4.35 49.10
C ASP A 106 16.29 -4.64 50.60
N GLY A 107 15.96 -5.90 50.95
CA GLY A 107 16.02 -6.44 52.31
C GLY A 107 14.95 -5.91 53.26
N LEU A 108 14.12 -4.97 52.82
CA LEU A 108 12.99 -4.44 53.58
C LEU A 108 11.85 -5.46 53.63
N VAL A 109 11.58 -6.14 52.51
CA VAL A 109 10.44 -7.06 52.36
C VAL A 109 10.44 -8.21 53.38
N PRO A 110 11.52 -8.99 53.60
CA PRO A 110 11.44 -10.13 54.51
C PRO A 110 11.24 -9.77 56.00
N LYS A 111 11.64 -8.56 56.45
CA LYS A 111 11.41 -8.09 57.83
C LYS A 111 10.14 -7.25 58.01
N LEU A 112 9.71 -6.50 56.98
CA LEU A 112 8.42 -5.79 56.97
C LEU A 112 7.21 -6.74 56.88
N VAL A 113 7.36 -7.88 56.20
CA VAL A 113 6.25 -8.82 55.95
C VAL A 113 5.85 -9.61 57.20
N GLN A 114 6.74 -9.73 58.20
CA GLN A 114 6.42 -10.40 59.46
C GLN A 114 5.76 -9.45 60.47
N ASP A 115 6.41 -8.34 60.85
CA ASP A 115 5.84 -7.39 61.82
C ASP A 115 6.21 -5.93 61.46
N PRO A 116 5.37 -5.23 60.68
CA PRO A 116 5.66 -3.86 60.25
C PRO A 116 5.62 -2.85 61.42
N GLU A 117 4.75 -3.06 62.40
CA GLU A 117 4.56 -2.14 63.53
C GLU A 117 5.79 -2.08 64.46
N ASP A 118 6.41 -3.22 64.76
CA ASP A 118 7.63 -3.30 65.59
C ASP A 118 8.86 -2.74 64.86
N PHE A 119 8.92 -2.93 63.53
CA PHE A 119 10.02 -2.40 62.72
C PHE A 119 9.98 -0.88 62.61
N PHE A 120 8.80 -0.30 62.40
CA PHE A 120 8.59 1.15 62.32
C PHE A 120 8.46 1.84 63.69
N GLY A 121 8.23 1.08 64.76
CA GLY A 121 8.30 1.57 66.14
C GLY A 121 9.69 2.12 66.52
N ASN A 122 10.75 1.69 65.82
CA ASN A 122 12.06 2.32 65.92
C ASN A 122 12.14 3.56 65.01
N PRO A 123 12.25 4.78 65.58
CA PRO A 123 12.28 6.02 64.79
C PRO A 123 13.49 6.11 63.86
N VAL A 124 14.60 5.42 64.16
CA VAL A 124 15.77 5.34 63.27
C VAL A 124 15.46 4.51 62.03
N ASN A 125 14.76 3.38 62.19
CA ASN A 125 14.34 2.54 61.06
C ASN A 125 13.34 3.31 60.18
N ALA A 126 12.33 3.94 60.79
CA ALA A 126 11.34 4.75 60.06
C ALA A 126 11.99 5.94 59.32
N TYR A 127 12.94 6.65 59.94
CA TYR A 127 13.66 7.72 59.27
C TYR A 127 14.53 7.20 58.11
N LEU A 128 15.25 6.08 58.30
CA LEU A 128 16.11 5.50 57.27
C LEU A 128 15.29 4.95 56.09
N THR A 129 14.12 4.34 56.33
CA THR A 129 13.23 3.89 55.25
C THR A 129 12.68 5.06 54.46
N VAL A 130 12.15 6.10 55.12
CA VAL A 130 11.63 7.30 54.45
C VAL A 130 12.74 8.01 53.68
N ARG A 131 13.92 8.21 54.29
CA ARG A 131 15.07 8.85 53.64
C ARG A 131 15.55 8.05 52.42
N ARG A 132 15.65 6.72 52.55
CA ARG A 132 16.03 5.85 51.42
C ARG A 132 14.99 5.88 50.31
N LEU A 133 13.71 5.91 50.66
CA LEU A 133 12.64 5.98 49.67
C LEU A 133 12.58 7.36 48.98
N ALA A 134 12.84 8.43 49.72
CA ALA A 134 12.76 9.78 49.22
C ALA A 134 13.95 10.18 48.31
N LEU A 135 15.15 9.66 48.58
CA LEU A 135 16.38 10.15 47.93
C LEU A 135 16.87 9.32 46.74
N ASN A 136 16.64 8.00 46.72
CA ASN A 136 17.41 7.13 45.82
C ASN A 136 16.66 6.71 44.56
N TRP A 137 15.36 6.43 44.62
CA TRP A 137 14.66 5.83 43.48
C TRP A 137 13.73 6.78 42.76
N LYS A 138 13.24 7.87 43.37
CA LYS A 138 12.27 8.75 42.71
C LYS A 138 12.89 9.43 41.48
N THR A 139 14.09 9.99 41.61
CA THR A 139 14.79 10.67 40.51
C THR A 139 15.38 9.68 39.50
N GLU A 140 15.93 8.56 39.95
CA GLU A 140 16.48 7.49 39.10
C GLU A 140 15.38 6.77 38.30
N LEU A 141 14.21 6.51 38.89
CA LEU A 141 13.09 5.91 38.17
C LEU A 141 12.46 6.90 37.19
N LEU A 142 12.20 8.14 37.60
CA LEU A 142 11.59 9.14 36.70
C LEU A 142 12.48 9.37 35.47
N SER A 143 13.80 9.50 35.64
CA SER A 143 14.71 9.68 34.49
C SER A 143 14.79 8.46 33.56
N LEU A 144 14.58 7.24 34.06
CA LEU A 144 14.53 6.01 33.25
C LEU A 144 13.16 5.80 32.58
N LEU A 145 12.07 6.25 33.21
CA LEU A 145 10.70 6.10 32.73
C LEU A 145 10.32 7.22 31.74
N ASP A 146 10.80 8.44 31.94
CA ASP A 146 10.51 9.63 31.14
C ASP A 146 11.15 9.62 29.74
N GLY A 147 11.68 8.48 29.28
CA GLY A 147 12.05 8.24 27.89
C GLY A 147 10.89 8.38 26.88
N HIS A 148 9.66 8.65 27.35
CA HIS A 148 8.48 8.92 26.52
C HIS A 148 7.94 10.35 26.59
N ALA A 149 8.42 11.22 27.48
CA ALA A 149 7.90 12.57 27.60
C ALA A 149 8.70 13.53 26.71
N GLU A 150 8.04 13.95 25.63
CA GLU A 150 8.47 15.03 24.74
C GLU A 150 8.79 16.33 25.49
N GLN A 151 9.72 17.06 24.88
CA GLN A 151 9.79 18.51 24.73
C GLN A 151 9.30 19.40 25.88
N ASN A 152 10.17 20.34 26.23
CA ASN A 152 9.98 21.45 27.17
C ASN A 152 10.34 21.13 28.62
N THR A 153 11.64 21.02 28.87
CA THR A 153 12.20 21.79 29.98
C THR A 153 13.67 22.06 29.70
N ASP A 154 13.95 23.31 29.33
CA ASP A 154 15.24 23.90 29.66
C ASP A 154 15.37 23.79 31.18
N GLU A 155 16.19 22.85 31.66
CA GLU A 155 17.06 23.04 32.83
C GLU A 155 17.83 21.75 33.18
N GLN A 156 19.15 21.93 33.27
CA GLN A 156 20.15 21.08 33.93
C GLN A 156 20.49 19.74 33.27
N LYS A 157 21.49 19.84 32.38
CA LYS A 157 22.35 18.74 31.92
C LYS A 157 23.07 18.12 33.12
N GLU A 158 22.68 16.92 33.53
CA GLU A 158 23.61 15.99 34.17
C GLU A 158 24.31 15.16 33.09
N GLU A 159 25.62 15.39 32.97
CA GLU A 159 26.53 14.70 32.07
C GLU A 159 26.91 13.34 32.68
N GLY A 160 26.51 12.25 32.04
CA GLY A 160 26.97 10.92 32.44
C GLY A 160 26.18 9.80 31.81
N SER A 161 26.56 9.41 30.60
CA SER A 161 26.10 8.20 29.87
C SER A 161 24.62 8.13 29.45
N LEU A 162 23.67 8.72 30.18
CA LEU A 162 22.23 8.59 29.90
C LEU A 162 21.73 9.54 28.79
N SER A 163 22.42 10.67 28.58
CA SER A 163 22.07 11.66 27.54
C SER A 163 22.37 11.17 26.12
N VAL A 164 23.41 10.34 25.97
CA VAL A 164 23.84 9.81 24.67
C VAL A 164 22.81 8.83 24.12
N ASP A 165 22.35 7.88 24.95
CA ASP A 165 21.30 6.93 24.57
C ASP A 165 19.98 7.63 24.19
N LYS A 166 19.62 8.71 24.89
CA LYS A 166 18.37 9.47 24.62
C LYS A 166 18.43 10.21 23.28
N GLU A 167 19.54 10.87 22.98
CA GLU A 167 19.73 11.57 21.70
C GLU A 167 19.79 10.58 20.53
N GLN A 168 20.46 9.44 20.71
CA GLN A 168 20.51 8.36 19.72
C GLN A 168 19.12 7.77 19.46
N LEU A 169 18.35 7.48 20.50
CA LEU A 169 17.00 6.95 20.38
C LEU A 169 16.06 7.92 19.64
N ALA A 170 16.14 9.22 19.94
CA ALA A 170 15.35 10.24 19.26
C ALA A 170 15.69 10.34 17.76
N LYS A 171 16.99 10.24 17.41
CA LYS A 171 17.44 10.22 16.01
C LYS A 171 16.97 8.97 15.27
N VAL A 172 17.06 7.79 15.89
CA VAL A 172 16.59 6.54 15.29
C VAL A 172 15.08 6.61 15.08
N ARG A 173 14.31 7.10 16.06
CA ARG A 173 12.85 7.29 15.90
C ARG A 173 12.52 8.19 14.72
N ALA A 174 13.20 9.34 14.60
CA ALA A 174 12.96 10.26 13.49
C ALA A 174 13.24 9.60 12.12
N ARG A 175 14.29 8.76 12.01
CA ARG A 175 14.56 8.00 10.79
C ARG A 175 13.49 6.93 10.52
N VAL A 176 13.05 6.22 11.56
CA VAL A 176 11.96 5.24 11.45
C VAL A 176 10.67 5.91 10.96
N GLU A 177 10.30 7.08 11.51
CA GLU A 177 9.14 7.85 11.08
C GLU A 177 9.27 8.32 9.62
N GLU A 178 10.45 8.83 9.24
CA GLU A 178 10.75 9.26 7.88
C GLU A 178 10.65 8.08 6.89
N HIS A 179 11.34 6.97 7.16
CA HIS A 179 11.32 5.78 6.31
C HIS A 179 9.92 5.17 6.22
N THR A 180 9.15 5.16 7.30
CA THR A 180 7.75 4.68 7.30
C THR A 180 6.88 5.52 6.36
N SER A 181 7.09 6.84 6.32
CA SER A 181 6.33 7.72 5.42
C SER A 181 6.65 7.53 3.93
N MET A 182 7.77 6.89 3.60
CA MET A 182 8.18 6.59 2.23
C MET A 182 7.69 5.21 1.73
N LEU A 183 7.10 4.39 2.60
CA LEU A 183 6.52 3.11 2.20
C LEU A 183 5.20 3.32 1.41
N PRO A 184 4.85 2.38 0.50
CA PRO A 184 3.59 2.46 -0.23
C PRO A 184 2.38 2.45 0.70
N GLY A 185 1.39 3.30 0.40
CA GLY A 185 0.15 3.40 1.18
C GLY A 185 -1.04 2.74 0.48
N ASP A 186 -2.23 2.94 1.05
CA ASP A 186 -3.49 2.39 0.53
C ASP A 186 -3.78 2.85 -0.92
N ASN A 187 -3.39 4.07 -1.28
CA ASN A 187 -3.55 4.60 -2.63
C ASN A 187 -2.69 3.82 -3.65
N ASP A 188 -1.46 3.48 -3.29
CA ASP A 188 -0.56 2.70 -4.15
C ASP A 188 -1.07 1.27 -4.32
N LEU A 189 -1.62 0.69 -3.24
CA LEU A 189 -2.27 -0.62 -3.27
C LEU A 189 -3.50 -0.62 -4.20
N SER A 190 -4.37 0.39 -4.07
CA SER A 190 -5.55 0.54 -4.93
C SER A 190 -5.16 0.75 -6.39
N GLY A 191 -4.13 1.58 -6.66
CA GLY A 191 -3.59 1.79 -8.00
C GLY A 191 -2.99 0.52 -8.62
N ALA A 192 -2.27 -0.28 -7.82
CA ALA A 192 -1.75 -1.58 -8.26
C ALA A 192 -2.88 -2.59 -8.56
N ALA A 193 -3.92 -2.62 -7.73
CA ALA A 193 -5.10 -3.44 -7.95
C ALA A 193 -5.84 -3.04 -9.24
N GLU A 194 -6.05 -1.74 -9.48
CA GLU A 194 -6.63 -1.23 -10.71
C GLU A 194 -5.79 -1.58 -11.94
N ALA A 195 -4.45 -1.44 -11.86
CA ALA A 195 -3.55 -1.83 -12.93
C ALA A 195 -3.66 -3.33 -13.26
N LEU A 196 -3.76 -4.20 -12.25
CA LEU A 196 -3.96 -5.64 -12.43
C LEU A 196 -5.31 -5.94 -13.08
N LEU A 197 -6.39 -5.32 -12.59
CA LEU A 197 -7.73 -5.41 -13.18
C LEU A 197 -7.74 -4.91 -14.63
N ARG A 198 -6.98 -3.86 -14.96
CA ARG A 198 -6.84 -3.38 -16.34
C ARG A 198 -6.14 -4.41 -17.23
N LEU A 199 -5.09 -5.07 -16.73
CA LEU A 199 -4.42 -6.16 -17.45
C LEU A 199 -5.37 -7.34 -17.68
N GLN A 200 -6.16 -7.71 -16.67
CA GLN A 200 -7.18 -8.75 -16.79
C GLN A 200 -8.10 -8.49 -17.99
N THR A 201 -8.62 -7.27 -18.12
CA THR A 201 -9.51 -6.89 -19.23
C THR A 201 -8.77 -6.81 -20.56
N THR A 202 -7.57 -6.24 -20.58
CA THR A 202 -6.80 -6.03 -21.82
C THR A 202 -6.41 -7.36 -22.46
N TYR A 203 -6.02 -8.35 -21.66
CA TYR A 203 -5.57 -9.66 -22.12
C TYR A 203 -6.62 -10.77 -21.98
N LYS A 204 -7.84 -10.43 -21.52
CA LYS A 204 -8.95 -11.37 -21.30
C LYS A 204 -8.56 -12.57 -20.42
N LEU A 205 -7.80 -12.28 -19.36
CA LEU A 205 -7.35 -13.28 -18.40
C LEU A 205 -8.50 -13.62 -17.44
N SER A 206 -8.62 -14.89 -17.05
CA SER A 206 -9.58 -15.26 -16.00
C SER A 206 -9.03 -14.90 -14.62
N ALA A 207 -9.91 -14.53 -13.69
CA ALA A 207 -9.50 -14.26 -12.30
C ALA A 207 -8.87 -15.51 -11.66
N ALA A 208 -9.35 -16.70 -12.04
CA ALA A 208 -8.81 -17.97 -11.56
C ALA A 208 -7.37 -18.20 -12.04
N ASP A 209 -7.06 -17.88 -13.29
CA ASP A 209 -5.70 -18.04 -13.84
C ASP A 209 -4.73 -17.07 -13.18
N ILE A 210 -5.13 -15.81 -13.02
CA ILE A 210 -4.34 -14.79 -12.29
C ILE A 210 -4.07 -15.25 -10.86
N ALA A 211 -5.12 -15.64 -10.12
CA ALA A 211 -4.98 -16.06 -8.74
C ALA A 211 -4.11 -17.33 -8.58
N ASN A 212 -4.14 -18.23 -9.57
CA ASN A 212 -3.35 -19.47 -9.58
C ASN A 212 -1.91 -19.28 -10.06
N GLY A 213 -1.54 -18.06 -10.44
CA GLY A 213 -0.20 -17.76 -10.89
C GLY A 213 0.08 -18.15 -12.35
N LYS A 214 -0.97 -18.34 -13.16
CA LYS A 214 -0.92 -18.88 -14.53
C LYS A 214 -1.22 -17.79 -15.56
N LEU A 215 -0.33 -16.80 -15.69
CA LEU A 215 -0.52 -15.69 -16.62
C LEU A 215 -0.08 -16.02 -18.06
N ILE A 216 1.10 -16.65 -18.21
CA ILE A 216 1.74 -16.96 -19.50
C ILE A 216 2.42 -18.33 -19.36
N GLU A 217 2.49 -19.11 -20.45
CA GLU A 217 3.03 -20.49 -20.46
C GLU A 217 4.46 -20.65 -19.89
N ASN A 218 5.21 -19.56 -19.68
CA ASN A 218 6.57 -19.55 -19.12
C ASN A 218 6.75 -18.57 -17.94
N LEU A 219 5.66 -18.05 -17.37
CA LEU A 219 5.71 -17.12 -16.25
C LEU A 219 4.89 -17.67 -15.08
N THR A 220 5.57 -18.20 -14.08
CA THR A 220 4.95 -18.62 -12.81
C THR A 220 4.99 -17.45 -11.85
N CYS A 221 3.82 -16.99 -11.40
CA CYS A 221 3.72 -16.00 -10.33
C CYS A 221 3.20 -16.64 -9.03
N PRO A 222 3.41 -15.97 -7.88
CA PRO A 222 2.86 -16.39 -6.61
C PRO A 222 1.34 -16.52 -6.69
N ARG A 223 0.79 -17.45 -5.90
CA ARG A 223 -0.65 -17.62 -5.79
C ARG A 223 -1.23 -16.57 -4.83
N LEU A 224 -2.38 -16.01 -5.19
CA LEU A 224 -3.08 -15.03 -4.35
C LEU A 224 -3.86 -15.70 -3.21
N THR A 225 -3.86 -15.17 -2.01
CA THR A 225 -4.68 -15.71 -0.91
C THR A 225 -6.18 -15.44 -1.13
N ALA A 226 -7.05 -16.08 -0.34
CA ALA A 226 -8.49 -15.80 -0.39
C ALA A 226 -8.82 -14.34 -0.06
N SER A 227 -8.13 -13.74 0.91
CA SER A 227 -8.24 -12.31 1.27
C SER A 227 -7.84 -11.40 0.12
N GLN A 228 -6.70 -11.65 -0.53
CA GLN A 228 -6.24 -10.85 -1.68
C GLN A 228 -7.23 -10.92 -2.85
N CYS A 229 -7.81 -12.09 -3.12
CA CYS A 229 -8.86 -12.24 -4.13
C CYS A 229 -10.13 -11.46 -3.77
N LEU A 230 -10.50 -11.40 -2.47
CA LEU A 230 -11.64 -10.60 -2.02
C LEU A 230 -11.38 -9.10 -2.24
N ASN A 231 -10.20 -8.60 -1.88
CA ASN A 231 -9.81 -7.19 -2.06
C ASN A 231 -9.88 -6.77 -3.54
N LEU A 232 -9.40 -7.63 -4.46
CA LEU A 232 -9.52 -7.38 -5.91
C LEU A 232 -10.99 -7.33 -6.37
N GLY A 233 -11.84 -8.18 -5.80
CA GLY A 233 -13.28 -8.15 -6.06
C GLY A 233 -13.95 -6.87 -5.56
N GLN A 234 -13.56 -6.38 -4.37
CA GLN A 234 -14.04 -5.12 -3.82
C GLN A 234 -13.61 -3.94 -4.68
N GLN A 235 -12.34 -3.88 -5.10
CA GLN A 235 -11.85 -2.84 -6.02
C GLN A 235 -12.63 -2.85 -7.34
N ALA A 236 -12.85 -4.02 -7.95
CA ALA A 236 -13.65 -4.13 -9.17
C ALA A 236 -15.10 -3.68 -8.95
N TYR A 237 -15.67 -3.94 -7.76
CA TYR A 237 -17.01 -3.49 -7.40
C TYR A 237 -17.08 -1.96 -7.28
N GLU A 238 -16.08 -1.33 -6.65
CA GLU A 238 -15.98 0.13 -6.51
C GLU A 238 -15.85 0.82 -7.87
N LEU A 239 -15.14 0.19 -8.82
CA LEU A 239 -15.06 0.65 -10.21
C LEU A 239 -16.37 0.48 -11.00
N GLY A 240 -17.41 -0.14 -10.41
CA GLY A 240 -18.71 -0.40 -11.03
C GLY A 240 -18.74 -1.63 -11.94
N GLU A 241 -17.72 -2.47 -11.86
CA GLU A 241 -17.48 -3.60 -12.77
C GLU A 241 -17.99 -4.90 -12.16
N PHE A 242 -19.31 -4.95 -11.94
CA PHE A 242 -19.94 -5.99 -11.12
C PHE A 242 -19.70 -7.43 -11.61
N ALA A 243 -19.61 -7.65 -12.93
CA ALA A 243 -19.32 -8.98 -13.48
C ALA A 243 -17.90 -9.46 -13.14
N ARG A 244 -16.92 -8.55 -13.11
CA ARG A 244 -15.54 -8.89 -12.71
C ARG A 244 -15.44 -9.05 -11.21
N ALA A 245 -16.12 -8.20 -10.45
CA ALA A 245 -16.25 -8.35 -9.01
C ALA A 245 -16.80 -9.73 -8.62
N GLU A 246 -17.88 -10.18 -9.28
CA GLU A 246 -18.44 -11.52 -9.11
C GLU A 246 -17.41 -12.64 -9.37
N GLU A 247 -16.64 -12.53 -10.45
CA GLU A 247 -15.62 -13.52 -10.80
C GLU A 247 -14.56 -13.64 -9.68
N TRP A 248 -14.05 -12.51 -9.19
CA TRP A 248 -13.09 -12.45 -8.10
C TRP A 248 -13.67 -12.97 -6.77
N PHE A 249 -14.91 -12.60 -6.43
CA PHE A 249 -15.57 -13.13 -5.22
C PHE A 249 -15.77 -14.65 -5.27
N ARG A 250 -16.07 -15.21 -6.44
CA ARG A 250 -16.16 -16.67 -6.61
C ARG A 250 -14.80 -17.35 -6.42
N VAL A 251 -13.73 -16.77 -6.94
CA VAL A 251 -12.37 -17.28 -6.73
C VAL A 251 -11.98 -17.21 -5.24
N ALA A 252 -12.27 -16.10 -4.57
CA ALA A 252 -12.03 -15.93 -3.14
C ALA A 252 -12.79 -16.99 -2.31
N TYR A 253 -14.08 -17.19 -2.61
CA TYR A 253 -14.91 -18.19 -1.94
C TYR A 253 -14.35 -19.61 -2.09
N ASN A 254 -13.99 -20.00 -3.32
CA ASN A 254 -13.47 -21.35 -3.59
C ASN A 254 -12.15 -21.60 -2.84
N ARG A 255 -11.25 -20.60 -2.79
CA ARG A 255 -9.98 -20.71 -2.06
C ARG A 255 -10.18 -20.86 -0.56
N LEU A 256 -11.03 -20.00 0.02
CA LEU A 256 -11.37 -20.09 1.43
C LEU A 256 -11.95 -21.47 1.76
N TRP A 257 -12.80 -22.01 0.88
CA TRP A 257 -13.33 -23.36 1.06
C TRP A 257 -12.24 -24.43 1.03
N GLU A 258 -11.32 -24.38 0.06
CA GLU A 258 -10.18 -25.30 -0.01
C GLU A 258 -9.28 -25.24 1.24
N GLU A 259 -9.01 -24.04 1.75
CA GLU A 259 -8.22 -23.83 2.97
C GLU A 259 -8.94 -24.41 4.20
N LEU A 260 -10.25 -24.19 4.33
CA LEU A 260 -11.05 -24.75 5.42
C LEU A 260 -11.14 -26.28 5.37
N VAL A 261 -11.22 -26.86 4.16
CA VAL A 261 -11.21 -28.32 3.98
C VAL A 261 -9.86 -28.89 4.39
N LYS A 262 -8.75 -28.34 3.89
CA LYS A 262 -7.39 -28.77 4.27
C LYS A 262 -7.15 -28.65 5.77
N ALA A 263 -7.62 -27.57 6.41
CA ALA A 263 -7.50 -27.37 7.85
C ALA A 263 -8.30 -28.41 8.66
N LYS A 264 -9.43 -28.90 8.15
CA LYS A 264 -10.19 -30.00 8.78
C LYS A 264 -9.46 -31.33 8.61
N GLU A 265 -8.99 -31.63 7.41
CA GLU A 265 -8.23 -32.85 7.11
C GLU A 265 -6.97 -32.94 7.98
N GLN A 266 -6.21 -31.84 8.14
CA GLN A 266 -5.03 -31.80 9.01
C GLN A 266 -5.37 -32.03 10.49
N LYS A 267 -6.53 -31.55 10.96
CA LYS A 267 -7.01 -31.80 12.34
C LYS A 267 -7.44 -33.24 12.55
N GLU A 268 -8.02 -33.88 11.53
CA GLU A 268 -8.45 -35.29 11.57
C GLU A 268 -7.24 -36.24 11.47
N VAL A 269 -6.27 -35.95 10.59
CA VAL A 269 -5.00 -36.71 10.46
C VAL A 269 -4.13 -36.54 11.70
N GLY A 270 -4.05 -35.35 12.28
CA GLY A 270 -3.38 -35.10 13.56
C GLY A 270 -3.98 -35.85 14.76
N GLN A 271 -5.22 -36.33 14.65
CA GLN A 271 -5.87 -37.19 15.65
C GLN A 271 -5.72 -38.70 15.35
N THR A 272 -5.36 -39.08 14.12
CA THR A 272 -5.27 -40.50 13.71
C THR A 272 -3.85 -41.01 13.44
N GLU A 273 -2.84 -40.16 13.35
CA GLU A 273 -1.46 -40.59 13.05
C GLU A 273 -0.44 -40.09 14.07
N HIS A 274 -0.39 -40.76 15.23
CA HIS A 274 0.93 -41.14 15.74
C HIS A 274 1.36 -42.32 14.86
N SER A 275 2.29 -42.10 13.94
CA SER A 275 2.83 -43.00 12.90
C SER A 275 2.13 -42.92 11.54
N LYS A 276 2.60 -42.02 10.66
CA LYS A 276 3.33 -42.40 9.44
C LYS A 276 3.87 -41.16 8.71
N GLU A 277 5.02 -41.37 8.09
CA GLU A 277 5.84 -40.37 7.40
C GLU A 277 5.05 -39.68 6.28
N ALA A 278 4.83 -38.38 6.41
CA ALA A 278 4.43 -37.54 5.29
C ALA A 278 5.67 -37.27 4.43
N GLN A 279 5.65 -37.83 3.21
CA GLN A 279 6.56 -37.48 2.13
C GLN A 279 6.60 -35.96 1.96
N THR A 280 7.77 -35.40 2.24
CA THR A 280 8.17 -34.04 1.92
C THR A 280 8.18 -33.87 0.41
N VAL A 281 7.12 -33.27 -0.14
CA VAL A 281 7.22 -32.55 -1.41
C VAL A 281 8.00 -31.29 -1.09
N GLU A 282 9.21 -31.17 -1.63
CA GLU A 282 10.04 -29.98 -1.47
C GLU A 282 9.25 -28.73 -1.89
N PRO A 283 9.26 -27.65 -1.09
CA PRO A 283 8.73 -26.38 -1.56
C PRO A 283 9.63 -25.90 -2.69
N GLU A 284 9.07 -25.70 -3.88
CA GLU A 284 9.70 -24.88 -4.91
C GLU A 284 10.17 -23.59 -4.23
N GLN A 285 11.42 -23.19 -4.49
CA GLN A 285 12.04 -21.97 -3.99
C GLN A 285 11.35 -20.73 -4.57
N GLY A 286 10.07 -20.55 -4.26
CA GLY A 286 9.31 -19.35 -4.50
C GLY A 286 9.51 -18.43 -3.30
N PHE A 287 9.86 -17.18 -3.58
CA PHE A 287 9.79 -16.12 -2.58
C PHE A 287 8.36 -16.09 -2.01
N ASP A 288 8.22 -16.26 -0.69
CA ASP A 288 6.93 -16.26 -0.02
C ASP A 288 6.40 -14.83 0.09
N PHE A 289 5.31 -14.54 -0.62
CA PHE A 289 4.64 -13.24 -0.58
C PHE A 289 3.47 -13.23 0.43
N ALA A 290 3.38 -14.21 1.33
CA ALA A 290 2.40 -14.21 2.39
C ALA A 290 2.58 -12.96 3.28
N ILE A 291 1.49 -12.21 3.46
CA ILE A 291 1.47 -11.04 4.33
C ILE A 291 1.25 -11.55 5.77
N PRO A 292 2.16 -11.24 6.73
CA PRO A 292 1.97 -11.60 8.13
C PRO A 292 0.68 -10.98 8.69
N ASP A 293 -0.06 -11.76 9.48
CA ASP A 293 -1.30 -11.34 10.16
C ASP A 293 -2.42 -10.80 9.24
N GLU A 294 -2.44 -11.23 7.97
CA GLU A 294 -3.51 -10.85 7.05
C GLU A 294 -4.87 -11.39 7.55
N VAL A 295 -5.83 -10.48 7.74
CA VAL A 295 -7.18 -10.81 8.22
C VAL A 295 -7.85 -11.73 7.21
N GLN A 296 -8.12 -12.96 7.65
CA GLN A 296 -8.79 -13.94 6.80
C GLN A 296 -10.28 -13.59 6.69
N PRO A 297 -10.83 -13.52 5.47
CA PRO A 297 -12.24 -13.21 5.28
C PRO A 297 -13.09 -14.35 5.84
N THR A 298 -14.31 -14.04 6.28
CA THR A 298 -15.26 -15.11 6.62
C THR A 298 -16.10 -15.50 5.42
N THR A 299 -16.66 -16.71 5.44
CA THR A 299 -17.57 -17.17 4.39
C THR A 299 -18.77 -16.24 4.22
N THR A 300 -19.27 -15.67 5.31
CA THR A 300 -20.40 -14.72 5.30
C THR A 300 -20.02 -13.43 4.59
N ASP A 301 -18.84 -12.89 4.86
CA ASP A 301 -18.40 -11.63 4.25
C ASP A 301 -18.31 -11.76 2.72
N ILE A 302 -17.72 -12.87 2.23
CA ILE A 302 -17.60 -13.11 0.79
C ILE A 302 -18.99 -13.29 0.16
N LEU A 303 -19.89 -14.03 0.81
CA LEU A 303 -21.23 -14.30 0.29
C LEU A 303 -22.09 -13.03 0.24
N ASP A 304 -21.96 -12.13 1.21
CA ASP A 304 -22.66 -10.85 1.20
C ASP A 304 -22.22 -10.00 -0.01
N HIS A 305 -20.91 -9.86 -0.23
CA HIS A 305 -20.38 -9.16 -1.39
C HIS A 305 -20.83 -9.77 -2.73
N LEU A 306 -20.89 -11.10 -2.80
CA LEU A 306 -21.36 -11.84 -3.97
C LEU A 306 -22.87 -11.61 -4.23
N ALA A 307 -23.69 -11.57 -3.18
CA ALA A 307 -25.11 -11.27 -3.30
C ALA A 307 -25.35 -9.84 -3.83
N TYR A 308 -24.59 -8.85 -3.35
CA TYR A 308 -24.68 -7.47 -3.80
C TYR A 308 -24.27 -7.29 -5.26
N SER A 309 -23.18 -7.93 -5.70
CA SER A 309 -22.72 -7.86 -7.09
C SER A 309 -23.74 -8.48 -8.05
N LEU A 310 -24.29 -9.66 -7.72
CA LEU A 310 -25.30 -10.35 -8.53
C LEU A 310 -26.63 -9.57 -8.63
N GLY A 311 -27.06 -8.94 -7.54
CA GLY A 311 -28.30 -8.15 -7.52
C GLY A 311 -28.24 -6.95 -8.48
N ARG A 312 -27.09 -6.29 -8.60
CA ARG A 312 -26.87 -5.17 -9.52
C ARG A 312 -26.73 -5.64 -10.98
N VAL A 313 -26.05 -6.76 -11.24
CA VAL A 313 -25.93 -7.34 -12.59
C VAL A 313 -27.31 -7.65 -13.19
N ARG A 314 -28.22 -8.24 -12.40
CA ARG A 314 -29.59 -8.52 -12.85
C ARG A 314 -30.43 -7.27 -13.13
N THR A 315 -30.12 -6.15 -12.50
CA THR A 315 -30.86 -4.88 -12.67
C THR A 315 -30.43 -4.14 -13.93
N ILE A 316 -29.22 -4.35 -14.42
CA ILE A 316 -28.68 -3.70 -15.64
C ILE A 316 -29.06 -4.48 -16.91
N LEU A 317 -29.38 -5.77 -16.79
CA LEU A 317 -29.78 -6.65 -17.90
C LEU A 317 -31.30 -6.68 -18.17
N LEU A 318 -32.10 -5.87 -17.46
CA LEU A 318 -33.54 -5.67 -17.67
C LEU A 318 -33.81 -4.26 -18.17
#